data_AF-X1R9N2-F1
#
_entry.id   AF-X1R9N2-F1
#
_cell.length_a   1.000
_cell.length_b   1.000
_cell.length_c   1.000
_cell.angle_alpha   90.00
_cell.angle_beta   90.00
_cell.angle_gamma   90.00
#
_symmetry.space_group_name_H-M   'P 1'
#
loop_
_entity.id
_entity.type
_entity.pdbx_description
1 polymer ?
#
loop_
_entity_poly.entity_id
_entity_poly.type
_entity_poly.pdbx_seq_one_letter_code
_entity_poly.pdbx_strand_id
1 'polypeptide(L)'
;MNRSGVVDLPLHGGTAPYWLVKRMKSLAHAIFETIIDEYGVGGAIEKLADPLWFQSLSCALAYDWHSSGTTTVVCGVLKSVIDPGEFGIGIAGGKGKASRNTLSDIDGIGEKLRLSDGKIEELKYASRLSAKVDNACIQDGYQLYHHSMVISEKGEWAVIQQGMNPRDRYARRYHWLSSSV
;
A
#
# COMPACT_ATOMS: atom_id res chain seq x y z
N MET A 1 5.43 2.57 17.49
CA MET A 1 5.32 2.27 16.05
C MET A 1 6.64 1.74 15.56
N ASN A 2 6.70 0.50 15.07
CA ASN A 2 7.90 -0.09 14.49
C ASN A 2 7.71 -0.36 13.00
N ARG A 3 8.76 -0.14 12.21
CA ARG A 3 8.80 -0.39 10.77
C ARG A 3 8.94 -1.90 10.53
N SER A 4 8.11 -2.49 9.66
CA SER A 4 8.20 -3.93 9.38
C SER A 4 9.38 -4.28 8.47
N GLY A 5 9.76 -3.38 7.55
CA GLY A 5 10.95 -3.56 6.72
C GLY A 5 11.14 -2.48 5.66
N VAL A 6 12.25 -2.56 4.93
CA VAL A 6 12.59 -1.68 3.79
C VAL A 6 13.18 -2.47 2.62
N VAL A 7 12.95 -1.99 1.39
CA VAL A 7 13.54 -2.52 0.14
C VAL A 7 13.97 -1.39 -0.78
N ASP A 8 15.17 -1.46 -1.34
CA ASP A 8 15.69 -0.51 -2.34
C ASP A 8 15.42 -1.02 -3.77
N LEU A 9 14.97 -0.12 -4.66
CA LEU A 9 14.51 -0.42 -6.03
C LEU A 9 15.07 0.61 -7.03
N PRO A 10 15.70 0.22 -8.15
CA PRO A 10 16.12 1.16 -9.19
C PRO A 10 14.95 1.98 -9.77
N LEU A 11 15.21 3.26 -10.01
CA LEU A 11 14.27 4.15 -10.69
C LEU A 11 14.17 3.79 -12.17
N HIS A 12 12.98 3.36 -12.58
CA HIS A 12 12.64 3.13 -13.98
C HIS A 12 11.63 4.17 -14.45
N GLY A 13 11.81 4.65 -15.69
CA GLY A 13 10.84 5.51 -16.37
C GLY A 13 9.74 4.69 -17.06
N GLY A 14 8.66 5.38 -17.46
CA GLY A 14 7.55 4.77 -18.20
C GLY A 14 6.32 4.46 -17.34
N THR A 15 5.29 3.93 -18.01
CA THR A 15 3.99 3.60 -17.41
C THR A 15 3.65 2.16 -17.75
N ALA A 16 3.07 1.44 -16.79
CA ALA A 16 2.52 0.12 -17.03
C ALA A 16 1.54 0.14 -18.23
N PRO A 17 1.73 -0.71 -19.25
CA PRO A 17 0.83 -0.75 -20.39
C PRO A 17 -0.60 -1.08 -19.95
N TYR A 18 -1.59 -0.40 -20.55
CA TYR A 18 -3.00 -0.57 -20.18
C TYR A 18 -3.46 -2.03 -20.27
N TRP A 19 -3.05 -2.76 -21.31
CA TRP A 19 -3.40 -4.17 -21.50
C TRP A 19 -2.88 -5.05 -20.35
N LEU A 20 -1.71 -4.72 -19.78
CA LEU A 20 -1.13 -5.44 -18.65
C LEU A 20 -1.91 -5.12 -17.39
N VAL A 21 -2.15 -3.84 -17.11
CA VAL A 21 -2.94 -3.40 -15.95
C VAL A 21 -4.33 -4.06 -15.94
N LYS A 22 -4.99 -4.18 -17.10
CA LYS A 22 -6.27 -4.89 -17.21
C LYS A 22 -6.18 -6.35 -16.74
N ARG A 23 -5.12 -7.07 -17.12
CA ARG A 23 -4.87 -8.46 -16.69
C ARG A 23 -4.50 -8.53 -15.21
N MET A 24 -3.65 -7.61 -14.74
CA MET A 24 -3.27 -7.50 -13.32
C MET A 24 -4.51 -7.37 -12.43
N LYS A 25 -5.47 -6.52 -12.82
CA LYS A 25 -6.72 -6.33 -12.06
C LYS A 25 -7.51 -7.62 -11.89
N SER A 26 -7.74 -8.36 -12.99
CA SER A 26 -8.48 -9.62 -12.94
C SER A 26 -7.78 -10.66 -12.07
N LEU A 27 -6.44 -10.75 -12.17
CA LEU A 27 -5.67 -11.70 -11.38
C LEU A 27 -5.58 -11.29 -9.91
N ALA A 28 -5.39 -10.01 -9.63
CA ALA A 28 -5.34 -9.47 -8.27
C ALA A 28 -6.64 -9.73 -7.50
N HIS A 29 -7.79 -9.58 -8.16
CA HIS A 29 -9.09 -9.90 -7.57
C HIS A 29 -9.14 -11.36 -7.10
N ALA A 30 -8.89 -12.31 -8.02
CA ALA A 30 -8.91 -13.74 -7.70
C ALA A 30 -7.87 -14.12 -6.62
N ILE A 31 -6.67 -13.53 -6.66
CA ILE A 31 -5.64 -13.75 -5.64
C ILE A 31 -6.14 -13.29 -4.26
N PHE A 32 -6.74 -12.11 -4.16
CA PHE A 32 -7.20 -11.58 -2.87
C PHE A 32 -8.44 -12.29 -2.35
N GLU A 33 -9.31 -12.77 -3.24
CA GLU A 33 -10.44 -13.62 -2.86
C GLU A 33 -9.93 -14.89 -2.18
N THR A 34 -8.97 -15.59 -2.80
CA THR A 34 -8.35 -16.80 -2.21
C THR A 34 -7.57 -16.48 -0.93
N ILE A 35 -6.82 -15.38 -0.88
CA ILE A 35 -6.05 -15.03 0.33
C ILE A 35 -6.98 -14.77 1.51
N ILE A 36 -8.11 -14.09 1.30
CA ILE A 36 -9.05 -13.78 2.37
C ILE A 36 -9.82 -15.02 2.79
N ASP A 37 -10.20 -15.90 1.87
CA ASP A 37 -10.86 -17.18 2.20
C ASP A 37 -9.94 -18.07 3.06
N GLU A 38 -8.66 -18.19 2.69
CA GLU A 38 -7.70 -19.08 3.37
C GLU A 38 -7.08 -18.48 4.64
N TYR A 39 -6.81 -17.17 4.66
CA TYR A 39 -6.04 -16.51 5.73
C TYR A 39 -6.80 -15.39 6.45
N GLY A 40 -8.02 -15.08 6.01
CA GLY A 40 -8.79 -13.96 6.53
C GLY A 40 -8.23 -12.58 6.16
N VAL A 41 -8.98 -11.55 6.56
CA VAL A 41 -8.63 -10.14 6.38
C VAL A 41 -7.27 -9.79 7.02
N GLY A 42 -7.03 -10.23 8.25
CA GLY A 42 -5.76 -9.98 8.95
C GLY A 42 -4.56 -10.57 8.21
N GLY A 43 -4.69 -11.82 7.74
CA GLY A 43 -3.62 -12.48 6.97
C GLY A 43 -3.34 -11.83 5.61
N ALA A 44 -4.31 -11.14 5.01
CA ALA A 44 -4.09 -10.32 3.81
C ALA A 44 -3.29 -9.05 4.13
N ILE A 45 -3.60 -8.37 5.24
CA ILE A 45 -2.90 -7.17 5.70
C ILE A 45 -1.44 -7.50 6.08
N GLU A 46 -1.21 -8.57 6.83
CA GLU A 46 0.14 -9.02 7.21
C GLU A 46 1.02 -9.29 5.97
N LYS A 47 0.47 -10.00 4.99
CA LYS A 47 1.14 -10.27 3.70
C LYS A 47 1.49 -8.98 2.96
N LEU A 48 0.57 -8.02 2.89
CA LEU A 48 0.83 -6.72 2.27
C LEU A 48 1.88 -5.89 3.03
N ALA A 49 1.98 -6.07 4.35
CA ALA A 49 2.98 -5.40 5.19
C ALA A 49 4.37 -6.03 5.11
N ASP A 50 4.50 -7.25 4.58
CA ASP A 50 5.79 -7.91 4.33
C ASP A 50 6.39 -7.41 2.99
N PRO A 51 7.57 -6.77 2.98
CA PRO A 51 8.15 -6.24 1.76
C PRO A 51 8.53 -7.30 0.71
N LEU A 52 8.89 -8.52 1.11
CA LEU A 52 9.28 -9.61 0.21
C LEU A 52 8.04 -10.29 -0.39
N TRP A 53 7.00 -10.49 0.42
CA TRP A 53 5.73 -11.00 -0.07
C TRP A 53 5.10 -10.01 -1.05
N PHE A 54 5.10 -8.71 -0.73
CA PHE A 54 4.63 -7.67 -1.64
C PHE A 54 5.42 -7.67 -2.96
N GLN A 55 6.74 -7.91 -2.90
CA GLN A 55 7.54 -8.04 -4.11
C GLN A 55 7.14 -9.26 -4.95
N SER A 56 6.89 -10.38 -4.27
CA SER A 56 6.42 -11.61 -4.90
C SER A 56 5.05 -11.42 -5.57
N LEU A 57 4.14 -10.66 -4.95
CA LEU A 57 2.86 -10.27 -5.55
C LEU A 57 3.07 -9.48 -6.85
N SER A 58 4.01 -8.53 -6.88
CA SER A 58 4.35 -7.79 -8.12
C SER A 58 4.76 -8.73 -9.26
N CYS A 59 5.59 -9.73 -8.96
CA CYS A 59 5.98 -10.76 -9.93
C CYS A 59 4.80 -11.64 -10.35
N ALA A 60 3.96 -12.07 -9.40
CA ALA A 60 2.79 -12.91 -9.67
C ALA A 60 1.76 -12.20 -10.56
N LEU A 61 1.64 -10.88 -10.42
CA LEU A 61 0.82 -10.05 -11.31
C LEU A 61 1.45 -9.80 -12.70
N ALA A 62 2.56 -10.48 -13.02
CA ALA A 62 3.29 -10.35 -14.27
C ALA A 62 3.77 -8.92 -14.57
N TYR A 63 3.99 -8.10 -13.53
CA TYR A 63 4.45 -6.73 -13.70
C TYR A 63 5.97 -6.64 -13.81
N ASP A 64 6.66 -6.67 -12.68
CA ASP A 64 8.10 -6.49 -12.60
C ASP A 64 8.64 -7.01 -11.26
N TRP A 65 9.93 -7.36 -11.23
CA TRP A 65 10.63 -7.90 -10.09
C TRP A 65 11.56 -6.90 -9.38
N HIS A 66 11.91 -5.75 -9.98
CA HIS A 66 12.86 -4.82 -9.34
C HIS A 66 12.71 -3.33 -9.67
N SER A 67 11.67 -2.86 -10.35
CA SER A 67 11.52 -1.40 -10.55
C SER A 67 10.83 -0.68 -9.40
N SER A 68 11.09 0.63 -9.26
CA SER A 68 10.30 1.52 -8.41
C SER A 68 8.80 1.57 -8.79
N GLY A 69 8.47 1.17 -10.02
CA GLY A 69 7.10 1.03 -10.48
C GLY A 69 6.31 -0.03 -9.71
N THR A 70 6.97 -1.11 -9.27
CA THR A 70 6.33 -2.26 -8.60
C THR A 70 5.38 -1.83 -7.49
N THR A 71 5.87 -1.00 -6.57
CA THR A 71 5.08 -0.44 -5.47
C THR A 71 3.89 0.36 -5.95
N THR A 72 4.14 1.35 -6.82
CA THR A 72 3.10 2.31 -7.18
C THR A 72 2.01 1.72 -8.07
N VAL A 73 2.38 0.78 -8.94
CA VAL A 73 1.46 0.12 -9.86
C VAL A 73 0.66 -0.95 -9.13
N VAL A 74 1.30 -1.79 -8.30
CA VAL A 74 0.59 -2.81 -7.52
C VAL A 74 -0.42 -2.15 -6.57
N CYS A 75 -0.02 -1.15 -5.78
CA CYS A 75 -0.97 -0.43 -4.92
C CYS A 75 -2.13 0.19 -5.72
N GLY A 76 -1.85 0.74 -6.90
CA GLY A 76 -2.89 1.31 -7.79
C GLY A 76 -3.84 0.25 -8.37
N VAL A 77 -3.32 -0.93 -8.72
CA VAL A 77 -4.13 -2.07 -9.18
C VAL A 77 -5.03 -2.54 -8.05
N LEU A 78 -4.47 -2.82 -6.87
CA LEU A 78 -5.21 -3.31 -5.71
C LEU A 78 -6.31 -2.33 -5.31
N LYS A 79 -6.00 -1.03 -5.19
CA LYS A 79 -7.00 0.01 -4.90
C LYS A 79 -8.17 0.03 -5.89
N SER A 80 -7.93 -0.37 -7.14
CA SER A 80 -8.95 -0.35 -8.18
C SER A 80 -9.81 -1.60 -8.28
N VAL A 81 -9.48 -2.67 -7.53
CA VAL A 81 -10.20 -3.95 -7.58
C VAL A 81 -10.71 -4.40 -6.22
N ILE A 82 -10.07 -3.98 -5.14
CA ILE A 82 -10.49 -4.31 -3.77
C ILE A 82 -11.61 -3.34 -3.38
N ASP A 83 -12.84 -3.83 -3.36
CA ASP A 83 -13.96 -3.11 -2.74
C ASP A 83 -14.04 -3.43 -1.23
N PRO A 84 -14.13 -2.40 -0.36
CA PRO A 84 -14.22 -2.64 1.09
C PRO A 84 -15.41 -3.48 1.54
N GLY A 85 -16.57 -3.37 0.86
CA GLY A 85 -17.76 -4.13 1.22
C GLY A 85 -17.70 -5.60 0.81
N GLU A 86 -16.88 -5.93 -0.18
CA GLU A 86 -16.65 -7.30 -0.64
C GLU A 86 -15.54 -8.00 0.14
N PHE A 87 -14.39 -7.33 0.30
CA PHE A 87 -13.19 -7.95 0.85
C PHE A 87 -12.99 -7.70 2.35
N GLY A 88 -13.78 -6.83 2.98
CA GLY A 88 -13.56 -6.40 4.37
C GLY A 88 -12.26 -5.60 4.56
N ILE A 89 -11.60 -5.20 3.46
CA ILE A 89 -10.42 -4.34 3.44
C ILE A 89 -10.55 -3.23 2.38
N GLY A 90 -10.04 -2.04 2.69
CA GLY A 90 -9.97 -0.90 1.76
C GLY A 90 -8.56 -0.35 1.62
N ILE A 91 -8.29 0.31 0.49
CA ILE A 91 -6.97 0.92 0.21
C ILE A 91 -7.11 2.42 -0.05
N ALA A 92 -6.49 3.22 0.82
CA ALA A 92 -6.39 4.66 0.73
C ALA A 92 -5.05 5.11 0.10
N GLY A 93 -5.05 6.30 -0.51
CA GLY A 93 -3.84 6.96 -1.00
C GLY A 93 -3.40 6.50 -2.40
N GLY A 94 -2.09 6.62 -2.67
CA GLY A 94 -1.46 6.22 -3.92
C GLY A 94 -0.22 7.05 -4.26
N LYS A 95 0.12 7.12 -5.56
CA LYS A 95 1.27 7.90 -6.08
C LYS A 95 0.88 9.37 -6.31
N GLY A 96 1.77 10.29 -5.98
CA GLY A 96 1.68 11.69 -6.38
C GLY A 96 0.44 12.41 -5.83
N LYS A 97 -0.47 12.85 -6.70
CA LYS A 97 -1.71 13.51 -6.23
C LYS A 97 -2.59 12.59 -5.39
N ALA A 98 -2.59 11.29 -5.66
CA ALA A 98 -3.41 10.33 -4.91
C ALA A 98 -3.01 10.22 -3.43
N SER A 99 -1.72 10.40 -3.09
CA SER A 99 -1.30 10.39 -1.68
C SER A 99 -1.88 11.56 -0.88
N ARG A 100 -2.23 12.68 -1.53
CA ARG A 100 -2.87 13.83 -0.88
C ARG A 100 -4.33 13.57 -0.53
N ASN A 101 -4.96 12.60 -1.17
CA ASN A 101 -6.36 12.23 -0.93
C ASN A 101 -6.50 11.12 0.12
N THR A 102 -5.40 10.65 0.74
CA THR A 102 -5.42 9.52 1.67
C THR A 102 -6.43 9.74 2.81
N LEU A 103 -6.52 10.95 3.38
CA LEU A 103 -7.44 11.20 4.49
C LEU A 103 -8.91 11.11 4.07
N SER A 104 -9.27 11.65 2.90
CA SER A 104 -10.63 11.53 2.37
C SER A 104 -10.96 10.09 1.94
N ASP A 105 -9.95 9.34 1.46
CA ASP A 105 -10.13 7.92 1.17
C ASP A 105 -10.39 7.13 2.47
N ILE A 106 -9.68 7.44 3.56
CA ILE A 106 -9.89 6.82 4.88
C ILE A 106 -11.32 7.07 5.37
N ASP A 107 -11.85 8.28 5.20
CA ASP A 107 -13.25 8.60 5.53
C ASP A 107 -14.23 7.70 4.76
N GLY A 108 -14.13 7.66 3.44
CA GLY A 108 -15.02 6.84 2.61
C GLY A 108 -14.88 5.33 2.84
N ILE A 109 -13.67 4.84 3.15
CA ILE A 109 -13.45 3.44 3.52
C ILE A 109 -14.06 3.15 4.89
N GLY A 110 -13.88 4.05 5.86
CA GLY A 110 -14.44 3.92 7.21
C GLY A 110 -15.96 3.83 7.20
N GLU A 111 -16.63 4.64 6.37
CA GLU A 111 -18.08 4.56 6.15
C GLU A 111 -18.50 3.20 5.58
N LYS A 112 -17.83 2.72 4.51
CA LYS A 112 -18.14 1.43 3.89
C LYS A 112 -17.94 0.25 4.84
N LEU A 113 -16.90 0.30 5.66
CA LEU A 113 -16.55 -0.73 6.64
C LEU A 113 -17.26 -0.55 7.99
N ARG A 114 -18.10 0.47 8.14
CA ARG A 114 -18.84 0.80 9.37
C ARG A 114 -17.94 0.97 10.60
N LEU A 115 -16.76 1.57 10.41
CA LEU A 115 -15.86 1.93 11.49
C LEU A 115 -16.44 3.12 12.28
N SER A 116 -16.16 3.18 13.58
CA SER A 116 -16.54 4.33 14.39
C SER A 116 -15.71 5.57 14.06
N ASP A 117 -16.25 6.77 14.26
CA ASP A 117 -15.53 8.03 14.04
C ASP A 117 -14.19 8.09 14.79
N GLY A 118 -14.17 7.58 16.02
CA GLY A 118 -12.93 7.48 16.80
C GLY A 118 -11.88 6.60 16.12
N LYS A 119 -12.29 5.46 15.55
CA LYS A 119 -11.39 4.58 14.80
C LYS A 119 -10.90 5.24 13.51
N ILE A 120 -11.77 5.96 12.80
CA ILE A 120 -11.41 6.70 11.59
C ILE A 120 -10.34 7.76 11.90
N GLU A 121 -10.49 8.50 12.99
CA GLU A 121 -9.49 9.49 13.40
C GLU A 121 -8.17 8.85 13.85
N GLU A 122 -8.20 7.70 14.53
CA GLU A 122 -7.00 6.91 14.84
C GLU A 122 -6.26 6.48 13.56
N LEU A 123 -6.98 6.03 12.53
CA LEU A 123 -6.41 5.63 11.24
C LEU A 123 -5.77 6.82 10.51
N LYS A 124 -6.44 7.99 10.49
CA LYS A 124 -5.87 9.22 9.93
C LYS A 124 -4.62 9.66 10.69
N TYR A 125 -4.61 9.52 12.01
CA TYR A 125 -3.44 9.79 12.83
C TYR A 125 -2.29 8.84 12.48
N ALA A 126 -2.55 7.54 12.39
CA ALA A 126 -1.57 6.52 12.01
C ALA A 126 -0.98 6.75 10.61
N SER A 127 -1.82 7.09 9.62
CA SER A 127 -1.40 7.46 8.26
C SER A 127 -0.42 8.64 8.29
N ARG A 128 -0.79 9.74 8.96
CA ARG A 128 0.06 10.95 9.08
C ARG A 128 1.36 10.67 9.81
N LEU A 129 1.30 9.91 10.91
CA LEU A 129 2.49 9.62 11.71
C LEU A 129 3.47 8.72 10.95
N SER A 130 2.98 7.69 10.26
CA SER A 130 3.81 6.82 9.41
C SER A 130 4.52 7.64 8.31
N ALA A 131 3.78 8.53 7.63
CA ALA A 131 4.37 9.42 6.62
C ALA A 131 5.39 10.40 7.20
N LYS A 132 5.11 10.95 8.39
CA LYS A 132 6.02 11.86 9.06
C LYS A 132 7.29 11.15 9.50
N VAL A 133 7.20 9.94 10.05
CA VAL A 133 8.36 9.16 10.48
C VAL A 133 9.23 8.81 9.28
N ASP A 134 8.65 8.25 8.22
CA ASP A 134 9.45 7.92 7.03
C ASP A 134 10.03 9.18 6.38
N ASN A 135 9.29 10.30 6.30
CA ASN A 135 9.85 11.55 5.75
C ASN A 135 10.94 12.19 6.65
N ALA A 136 10.88 12.02 7.97
CA ALA A 136 11.85 12.59 8.91
C ALA A 136 13.07 11.70 9.15
N CYS A 137 12.92 10.38 9.08
CA CYS A 137 14.02 9.42 9.20
C CYS A 137 14.93 9.39 7.97
N ILE A 138 14.60 10.15 6.92
CA ILE A 138 15.36 10.27 5.69
C ILE A 138 16.40 11.40 5.82
N GLN A 139 17.51 11.10 6.49
CA GLN A 139 18.76 11.85 6.31
C GLN A 139 19.56 11.32 5.10
N ASP A 140 19.01 10.37 4.35
CA ASP A 140 19.62 9.65 3.22
C ASP A 140 19.18 10.15 1.83
N GLY A 141 18.46 11.28 1.77
CA GLY A 141 18.11 11.96 0.52
C GLY A 141 16.90 11.42 -0.25
N TYR A 142 16.12 10.48 0.31
CA TYR A 142 14.87 9.98 -0.30
C TYR A 142 13.65 10.88 0.00
N GLN A 143 12.95 11.38 -1.01
CA GLN A 143 11.72 12.14 -0.81
C GLN A 143 10.48 11.27 -1.05
N LEU A 144 9.55 11.21 -0.08
CA LEU A 144 8.30 10.47 -0.23
C LEU A 144 7.46 11.00 -1.41
N TYR A 145 7.01 10.09 -2.27
CA TYR A 145 6.15 10.40 -3.41
C TYR A 145 4.97 9.43 -3.58
N HIS A 146 4.94 8.37 -2.78
CA HIS A 146 3.87 7.39 -2.72
C HIS A 146 3.54 7.09 -1.25
N HIS A 147 2.25 7.07 -0.94
CA HIS A 147 1.74 6.68 0.37
C HIS A 147 0.43 5.93 0.14
N SER A 148 0.35 4.68 0.58
CA SER A 148 -0.86 3.88 0.52
C SER A 148 -1.12 3.23 1.87
N MET A 149 -2.37 3.22 2.32
CA MET A 149 -2.78 2.60 3.57
C MET A 149 -3.86 1.56 3.29
N VAL A 150 -3.65 0.34 3.79
CA VAL A 150 -4.64 -0.76 3.77
C VAL A 150 -5.34 -0.78 5.12
N ILE A 151 -6.66 -0.90 5.14
CA ILE A 151 -7.50 -0.79 6.34
C ILE A 151 -8.50 -1.93 6.34
N SER A 152 -8.63 -2.66 7.45
CA SER A 152 -9.66 -3.68 7.64
C SER A 152 -10.93 -3.16 8.30
N GLU A 153 -11.99 -3.95 8.20
CA GLU A 153 -13.24 -3.80 8.97
C GLU A 153 -13.04 -3.85 10.49
N LYS A 154 -11.91 -4.40 10.97
CA LYS A 154 -11.54 -4.40 12.40
C LYS A 154 -10.66 -3.22 12.80
N GLY A 155 -10.30 -2.36 11.85
CA GLY A 155 -9.42 -1.21 12.06
C GLY A 155 -7.94 -1.57 12.15
N GLU A 156 -7.56 -2.81 11.83
CA GLU A 156 -6.17 -3.21 11.57
C GLU A 156 -5.70 -2.54 10.26
N TRP A 157 -4.42 -2.22 10.18
CA TRP A 157 -3.90 -1.49 9.03
C TRP A 157 -2.44 -1.81 8.70
N ALA A 158 -2.10 -1.59 7.44
CA ALA A 158 -0.73 -1.55 6.96
C ALA A 158 -0.49 -0.27 6.14
N VAL A 159 0.72 0.28 6.21
CA VAL A 159 1.11 1.44 5.39
C VAL A 159 2.28 1.06 4.52
N ILE A 160 2.16 1.32 3.22
CA ILE A 160 3.18 1.06 2.20
C ILE A 160 3.56 2.40 1.58
N GLN A 161 4.79 2.82 1.78
CA GLN A 161 5.29 4.13 1.31
C GLN A 161 6.48 3.94 0.40
N GLN A 162 6.73 4.93 -0.45
CA GLN A 162 7.95 4.95 -1.25
C GLN A 162 8.54 6.34 -1.35
N GLY A 163 9.83 6.42 -1.01
CA GLY A 163 10.68 7.58 -1.25
C GLY A 163 11.53 7.40 -2.50
N MET A 164 11.92 8.50 -3.15
CA MET A 164 12.88 8.47 -4.26
C MET A 164 14.09 9.34 -3.96
N ASN A 165 15.28 8.87 -4.32
CA ASN A 165 16.49 9.67 -4.35
C ASN A 165 16.94 9.81 -5.82
N PRO A 166 16.72 10.98 -6.46
CA PRO A 166 17.07 11.19 -7.86
C PRO A 166 18.59 11.17 -8.13
N ARG A 167 19.41 11.47 -7.12
CA ARG A 167 20.88 11.49 -7.27
C ARG A 167 21.42 10.08 -7.41
N ASP A 168 20.97 9.18 -6.55
CA ASP A 168 21.40 7.78 -6.54
C ASP A 168 20.60 6.93 -7.55
N ARG A 169 19.47 7.46 -8.05
CA ARG A 169 18.53 6.80 -8.96
C ARG A 169 17.88 5.54 -8.36
N TYR A 170 17.62 5.59 -7.06
CA TYR A 170 16.89 4.54 -6.35
C TYR A 170 15.60 5.09 -5.73
N ALA A 171 14.67 4.18 -5.49
CA ALA A 171 13.52 4.35 -4.61
C ALA A 171 13.66 3.40 -3.43
N ARG A 172 13.17 3.81 -2.26
CA ARG A 172 13.10 2.99 -1.06
C ARG A 172 11.66 2.80 -0.67
N ARG A 173 11.22 1.55 -0.60
CA ARG A 173 9.90 1.16 -0.11
C ARG A 173 9.95 0.90 1.39
N TYR A 174 8.96 1.42 2.12
CA TYR A 174 8.82 1.28 3.57
C TYR A 174 7.47 0.65 3.89
N HIS A 175 7.45 -0.26 4.86
CA HIS A 175 6.22 -0.91 5.31
C HIS A 175 6.04 -0.74 6.82
N TRP A 176 4.77 -0.62 7.22
CA TRP A 176 4.31 -0.56 8.60
C TRP A 176 3.10 -1.48 8.77
N LEU A 177 2.95 -2.06 9.97
CA LEU A 177 1.85 -2.95 10.32
C LEU A 177 1.33 -2.61 11.72
N SER A 178 0.02 -2.49 11.89
CA SER A 178 -0.59 -2.11 13.17
C SER A 178 -0.32 -3.09 14.32
N SER A 179 -0.17 -4.39 14.05
CA SER A 179 0.09 -5.42 15.08
C SER A 179 1.53 -5.46 15.57
N SER A 180 2.45 -4.80 14.87
CA SER A 180 3.86 -4.65 15.28
C SER A 180 4.11 -3.37 16.09
N VAL A 181 3.03 -2.72 16.56
CA VAL A 181 3.03 -1.43 17.25
C VAL A 181 2.58 -1.56 18.69
#